data_AF-A0A2J8LWJ0-F1
#
_entry.id   AF-A0A2J8LWJ0-F1
#
_cell.length_a   1.000
_cell.length_b   1.000
_cell.length_c   1.000
_cell.angle_alpha   90.00
_cell.angle_beta   90.00
_cell.angle_gamma   90.00
#
_symmetry.space_group_name_H-M   'P 1'
#
loop_
_entity.id
_entity.type
_entity.pdbx_description
1 polymer ?
#
loop_
_entity_poly.entity_id
_entity_poly.type
_entity_poly.pdbx_seq_one_letter_code
_entity_poly.pdbx_strand_id
1 'polypeptide(L)'
;MKFGGVQGSSLTFAQPLQGLSSLAEEAARATENPEQVASEGLPEPVLRKVELPVPTHRRPVQAWVESLRGFEQERVGLADLHPDVFATAPRLDILHQVAMWQKNFKRISYAKTKTRAEVRGGGRKPWPQKGTGRARHGSIRSPLWRGGGVAHGPRGPTSYYYMLPMKVRALGLKVALTVKLAQDDLHIMDSLELPTGDPQYLTELAHYRRWGDSVLLVDL
;
A
#
# COMPACT_ATOMS: atom_id res chain seq x y z
N MET A 1 -27.74 -6.88 76.48
CA MET A 1 -27.45 -7.74 77.66
C MET A 1 -25.99 -8.15 77.61
N LYS A 2 -25.23 -7.82 78.67
CA LYS A 2 -23.97 -8.46 79.11
C LYS A 2 -22.77 -8.32 78.16
N PHE A 3 -21.53 -8.06 78.55
CA PHE A 3 -20.72 -7.70 79.74
C PHE A 3 -19.35 -7.35 79.07
N GLY A 4 -18.47 -6.46 79.50
CA GLY A 4 -18.01 -6.11 80.83
C GLY A 4 -16.46 -6.07 80.82
N GLY A 5 -15.86 -5.22 81.65
CA GLY A 5 -14.46 -5.32 82.14
C GLY A 5 -13.41 -4.71 81.21
N VAL A 6 -12.82 -3.52 81.44
CA VAL A 6 -12.20 -2.88 82.63
C VAL A 6 -10.81 -3.45 82.99
N GLN A 7 -9.92 -2.49 83.26
CA GLN A 7 -8.57 -2.54 83.87
C GLN A 7 -7.41 -2.53 82.85
N GLY A 8 -6.45 -1.61 82.94
CA GLY A 8 -6.22 -0.55 83.91
C GLY A 8 -4.75 -0.12 83.87
N SER A 9 -4.51 1.14 84.23
CA SER A 9 -3.28 1.70 84.86
C SER A 9 -1.95 1.51 84.15
N SER A 10 -1.00 2.43 84.11
CA SER A 10 -0.80 3.81 84.55
C SER A 10 0.70 4.03 84.31
N LEU A 11 1.14 5.23 83.90
CA LEU A 11 2.23 5.96 84.57
C LEU A 11 2.64 7.17 83.73
N THR A 12 2.54 8.29 84.43
CA THR A 12 2.96 9.68 84.18
C THR A 12 4.43 9.84 83.81
N PHE A 13 4.77 10.82 82.95
CA PHE A 13 5.76 11.87 83.28
C PHE A 13 5.72 13.09 82.33
N ALA A 14 5.68 14.27 82.94
CA ALA A 14 6.28 15.59 82.59
C ALA A 14 6.01 16.36 81.26
N GLN A 15 5.49 17.58 81.48
CA GLN A 15 5.50 18.88 80.76
C GLN A 15 6.84 19.34 80.11
N PRO A 16 7.01 20.57 79.52
CA PRO A 16 6.08 21.57 78.91
C PRO A 16 6.61 22.25 77.59
N LEU A 17 5.75 23.09 76.99
CA LEU A 17 5.98 24.42 76.33
C LEU A 17 7.05 24.63 75.22
N GLN A 18 6.60 25.39 74.19
CA GLN A 18 7.25 26.39 73.32
C GLN A 18 6.91 26.09 71.85
N GLY A 19 6.17 26.92 71.11
CA GLY A 19 6.42 28.34 70.90
C GLY A 19 7.09 28.53 69.53
N LEU A 20 6.39 28.19 68.44
CA LEU A 20 6.88 28.40 67.07
C LEU A 20 6.38 29.75 66.54
N SER A 21 7.05 30.81 66.96
CA SER A 21 7.00 32.11 66.31
C SER A 21 8.33 32.36 65.60
N SER A 22 8.42 31.96 64.34
CA SER A 22 9.34 32.47 63.32
C SER A 22 9.20 31.55 62.09
N LEU A 23 9.31 32.13 60.90
CA LEU A 23 9.08 31.51 59.59
C LEU A 23 7.64 31.62 59.04
N ALA A 24 6.92 32.67 59.48
CA ALA A 24 5.98 33.42 58.63
C ALA A 24 6.72 34.22 57.51
N GLU A 25 7.89 33.75 57.09
CA GLU A 25 8.81 34.41 56.16
C GLU A 25 9.28 33.45 55.06
N GLU A 26 8.61 32.31 54.93
CA GLU A 26 8.84 31.29 53.89
C GLU A 26 7.53 30.96 53.13
N ALA A 27 6.68 31.98 52.96
CA ALA A 27 5.44 31.91 52.19
C ALA A 27 5.37 32.96 51.06
N ALA A 28 6.49 33.64 50.73
CA ALA A 28 6.46 34.85 49.89
C ALA A 28 7.53 34.93 48.77
N ARG A 29 8.25 33.86 48.42
CA ARG A 29 9.17 33.88 47.27
C ARG A 29 9.25 32.56 46.52
N ALA A 30 8.29 32.35 45.63
CA ALA A 30 8.43 31.60 44.37
C ALA A 30 7.20 31.84 43.49
N THR A 31 6.83 33.10 43.26
CA THR A 31 5.98 33.48 42.13
C THR A 31 6.91 33.86 40.98
N GLU A 32 7.49 32.85 40.34
CA GLU A 32 8.17 33.01 39.06
C GLU A 32 7.19 32.58 37.95
N ASN A 33 6.72 33.58 37.21
CA ASN A 33 6.08 33.57 35.89
C ASN A 33 5.03 32.49 35.58
N PRO A 34 3.73 32.82 35.70
CA PRO A 34 2.70 32.21 34.86
C PRO A 34 2.71 32.89 33.47
N GLU A 35 3.80 32.75 32.73
CA GLU A 35 3.91 33.18 31.33
C GLU A 35 4.64 32.11 30.50
N GLN A 36 4.03 30.93 30.41
CA GLN A 36 4.25 29.99 29.30
C GLN A 36 2.90 29.37 28.89
N VAL A 37 1.92 30.22 28.63
CA VAL A 37 0.72 29.89 27.86
C VAL A 37 0.63 30.91 26.73
N ALA A 38 1.55 30.84 25.77
CA ALA A 38 1.48 31.55 24.50
C ALA A 38 2.55 31.05 23.52
N SER A 39 2.32 29.89 22.92
CA SER A 39 2.45 29.64 21.47
C SER A 39 2.44 28.14 21.21
N GLU A 40 1.28 27.49 21.39
CA GLU A 40 0.90 26.53 20.34
C GLU A 40 0.70 27.36 19.08
N GLY A 41 1.81 27.65 18.39
CA GLY A 41 1.76 28.24 17.07
C GLY A 41 0.87 27.32 16.24
N LEU A 42 -0.10 27.90 15.53
CA LEU A 42 -0.79 27.20 14.46
C LEU A 42 0.29 26.46 13.65
N PRO A 43 0.17 25.14 13.45
CA PRO A 43 1.19 24.40 12.71
C PRO A 43 1.43 25.11 11.39
N GLU A 44 2.68 25.44 11.10
CA GLU A 44 3.01 26.15 9.87
C GLU A 44 2.55 25.29 8.69
N PRO A 45 1.72 25.84 7.78
CA PRO A 45 1.18 25.05 6.69
C PRO A 45 2.32 24.59 5.79
N VAL A 46 2.37 23.29 5.51
CA VAL A 46 3.39 22.71 4.63
C VAL A 46 3.05 23.10 3.18
N LEU A 47 3.73 24.11 2.65
CA LEU A 47 3.55 24.59 1.28
C LEU A 47 4.66 24.06 0.38
N ARG A 48 4.33 23.15 -0.53
CA ARG A 48 5.29 22.58 -1.48
C ARG A 48 5.09 23.17 -2.87
N LYS A 49 6.07 23.92 -3.35
CA LYS A 49 6.08 24.48 -4.72
C LYS A 49 6.69 23.52 -5.72
N VAL A 50 6.32 23.68 -6.99
CA VAL A 50 6.94 22.92 -8.10
C VAL A 50 8.38 23.42 -8.32
N GLU A 51 9.35 22.52 -8.25
CA GLU A 51 10.77 22.82 -8.47
C GLU A 51 11.12 22.96 -9.96
N LEU A 52 10.44 22.19 -10.82
CA LEU A 52 10.68 22.18 -12.26
C LEU A 52 9.95 23.32 -12.98
N PRO A 53 10.50 23.83 -14.11
CA PRO A 53 9.85 24.89 -14.87
C PRO A 53 8.53 24.40 -15.47
N VAL A 54 7.43 25.08 -15.14
CA VAL A 54 6.09 24.81 -15.66
C VAL A 54 5.90 25.56 -17.00
N PRO A 55 5.23 24.96 -18.00
CA PRO A 55 4.92 25.66 -19.26
C PRO A 55 4.07 26.92 -19.03
N THR A 56 4.38 28.01 -19.74
CA THR A 56 3.73 29.33 -19.54
C THR A 56 2.21 29.34 -19.70
N HIS A 57 1.66 28.46 -20.54
CA HIS A 57 0.23 28.37 -20.82
C HIS A 57 -0.53 27.45 -19.84
N ARG A 58 0.17 26.74 -18.94
CA ARG A 58 -0.45 25.81 -17.97
C ARG A 58 -0.14 26.25 -16.55
N ARG A 59 -1.13 26.11 -15.67
CA ARG A 59 -0.95 26.32 -14.23
C ARG A 59 -0.76 24.96 -13.54
N PRO A 60 -0.02 24.91 -12.42
CA PRO A 60 0.08 23.70 -11.61
C PRO A 60 -1.28 23.31 -11.02
N VAL A 61 -1.44 22.02 -10.73
CA VAL A 61 -2.61 21.48 -10.02
C VAL A 61 -2.31 21.48 -8.55
N GLN A 62 -3.32 21.70 -7.71
CA GLN A 62 -3.15 21.69 -6.25
C GLN A 62 -3.75 20.44 -5.66
N ALA A 63 -3.12 19.93 -4.61
CA ALA A 63 -3.63 18.83 -3.80
C ALA A 63 -3.36 19.10 -2.33
N TRP A 64 -4.26 18.61 -1.46
CA TRP A 64 -4.10 18.69 -0.02
C TRP A 64 -2.95 17.79 0.44
N VAL A 65 -2.19 18.28 1.40
CA VAL A 65 -1.21 17.49 2.14
C VAL A 65 -1.84 17.10 3.46
N GLU A 66 -1.96 15.80 3.69
CA GLU A 66 -2.48 15.21 4.92
C GLU A 66 -1.32 14.60 5.73
N SER A 67 -1.57 14.27 7.00
CA SER A 67 -0.60 13.54 7.83
C SER A 67 -1.22 12.28 8.42
N LEU A 68 -0.41 11.24 8.67
CA LEU A 68 -0.87 9.98 9.27
C LEU A 68 -0.82 9.98 10.81
N ARG A 69 -0.38 11.07 11.44
CA ARG A 69 -0.17 11.15 12.90
C ARG A 69 -1.46 11.20 13.71
N GLY A 70 -2.55 11.69 13.13
CA GLY A 70 -3.83 11.87 13.81
C GLY A 70 -5.03 11.64 12.89
N PHE A 71 -6.16 11.22 13.46
CA PHE A 71 -7.36 10.91 12.70
C PHE A 71 -7.91 12.12 11.93
N GLU A 72 -7.96 13.28 12.59
CA GLU A 72 -8.54 14.54 12.08
C GLU A 72 -7.56 15.45 11.31
N GLN A 73 -6.29 15.06 11.21
CA GLN A 73 -5.24 15.86 10.56
C GLN A 73 -5.23 15.66 9.04
N GLU A 74 -6.29 16.10 8.37
CA GLU A 74 -6.47 15.96 6.92
C GLU A 74 -5.82 17.09 6.10
N ARG A 75 -5.82 18.33 6.60
CA ARG A 75 -5.41 19.52 5.81
C ARG A 75 -4.24 20.24 6.46
N VAL A 76 -3.11 19.54 6.52
CA VAL A 76 -1.87 20.04 7.12
C VAL A 76 -1.16 21.03 6.19
N GLY A 77 -1.35 20.89 4.88
CA GLY A 77 -0.71 21.76 3.91
C GLY A 77 -1.30 21.69 2.50
N LEU A 78 -0.63 22.35 1.57
CA LEU A 78 -1.02 22.42 0.16
C LEU A 78 0.21 22.23 -0.72
N ALA A 79 0.11 21.28 -1.65
CA ALA A 79 1.18 20.98 -2.60
C ALA A 79 0.77 21.37 -4.03
N ASP A 80 1.63 22.14 -4.69
CA ASP A 80 1.55 22.40 -6.12
C ASP A 80 2.21 21.24 -6.88
N LEU A 81 1.46 20.68 -7.83
CA LEU A 81 1.84 19.54 -8.66
C LEU A 81 2.06 19.96 -10.11
N HIS A 82 3.07 19.36 -10.74
CA HIS A 82 3.41 19.66 -12.13
C HIS A 82 2.31 19.18 -13.10
N PRO A 83 1.77 20.06 -13.98
CA PRO A 83 0.60 19.73 -14.79
C PRO A 83 0.86 18.66 -15.87
N ASP A 84 2.09 18.53 -16.36
CA ASP A 84 2.41 17.49 -17.36
C ASP A 84 2.59 16.08 -16.77
N VAL A 85 2.50 15.94 -15.45
CA VAL A 85 2.53 14.65 -14.76
C VAL A 85 1.15 14.31 -14.21
N PHE A 86 0.52 15.26 -13.53
CA PHE A 86 -0.72 15.06 -12.79
C PHE A 86 -1.99 15.58 -13.49
N ALA A 87 -1.86 16.31 -14.60
CA ALA A 87 -2.99 16.77 -15.43
C ALA A 87 -2.74 16.50 -16.93
N THR A 88 -2.28 15.28 -17.27
CA THR A 88 -2.20 14.89 -18.68
C THR A 88 -3.57 14.50 -19.24
N ALA A 89 -3.72 14.45 -20.56
CA ALA A 89 -4.97 13.98 -21.16
C ALA A 89 -5.24 12.51 -20.76
N PRO A 90 -6.45 12.16 -20.28
CA PRO A 90 -6.76 10.82 -19.79
C PRO A 90 -6.83 9.80 -20.93
N ARG A 91 -5.69 9.19 -21.26
CA ARG A 91 -5.51 8.21 -22.34
C ARG A 91 -5.63 6.76 -21.85
N LEU A 92 -6.87 6.27 -21.76
CA LEU A 92 -7.18 4.91 -21.28
C LEU A 92 -6.60 3.81 -22.18
N ASP A 93 -6.39 4.09 -23.46
CA ASP A 93 -5.75 3.21 -24.43
C ASP A 93 -4.32 2.83 -24.00
N ILE A 94 -3.54 3.81 -23.54
CA ILE A 94 -2.16 3.61 -23.08
C ILE A 94 -2.14 2.84 -21.76
N LEU A 95 -3.07 3.14 -20.84
CA LEU A 95 -3.20 2.40 -19.58
C LEU A 95 -3.45 0.91 -19.85
N HIS A 96 -4.39 0.59 -20.74
CA HIS A 96 -4.68 -0.79 -21.11
C HIS A 96 -3.45 -1.48 -21.73
N GLN A 97 -2.73 -0.81 -22.64
CA GLN A 97 -1.52 -1.37 -23.27
C GLN A 97 -0.43 -1.67 -22.23
N VAL A 98 -0.17 -0.75 -21.30
CA VAL A 98 0.85 -0.93 -20.26
C VAL A 98 0.44 -2.02 -19.28
N ALA A 99 -0.83 -2.10 -18.87
CA ALA A 99 -1.34 -3.16 -18.00
C ALA A 99 -1.21 -4.55 -18.64
N MET A 100 -1.60 -4.68 -19.92
CA MET A 100 -1.45 -5.93 -20.66
C MET A 100 0.00 -6.30 -20.91
N TRP A 101 0.88 -5.31 -21.12
CA TRP A 101 2.32 -5.54 -21.17
C TRP A 101 2.85 -6.09 -19.86
N GLN A 102 2.57 -5.43 -18.73
CA GLN A 102 3.03 -5.87 -17.40
C GLN A 102 2.64 -7.32 -17.08
N LYS A 103 1.43 -7.72 -17.48
CA LYS A 103 0.92 -9.09 -17.30
C LYS A 103 1.65 -10.12 -18.16
N ASN A 104 1.98 -9.78 -19.40
CA ASN A 104 2.49 -10.74 -20.39
C ASN A 104 4.02 -10.83 -20.45
N PHE A 105 4.74 -9.72 -20.24
CA PHE A 105 6.19 -9.72 -20.49
C PHE A 105 6.98 -10.64 -19.55
N LYS A 106 6.47 -10.87 -18.33
CA LYS A 106 7.04 -11.79 -17.33
C LYS A 106 6.56 -13.23 -17.48
N ARG A 107 5.60 -13.49 -18.38
CA ARG A 107 4.93 -14.78 -18.48
C ARG A 107 5.76 -15.77 -19.29
N ILE A 108 6.02 -16.93 -18.67
CA ILE A 108 6.61 -18.11 -19.32
C ILE A 108 5.63 -19.27 -19.19
N SER A 109 5.25 -19.89 -20.32
CA SER A 109 4.41 -21.07 -20.32
C SER A 109 5.26 -22.34 -20.40
N TYR A 110 5.12 -23.20 -19.40
CA TYR A 110 5.79 -24.50 -19.32
C TYR A 110 4.95 -25.66 -19.87
N ALA A 111 3.74 -25.37 -20.38
CA ALA A 111 2.89 -26.39 -20.96
C ALA A 111 3.59 -27.02 -22.18
N LYS A 112 3.71 -28.35 -22.19
CA LYS A 112 4.30 -29.10 -23.29
C LYS A 112 3.52 -30.39 -23.52
N THR A 113 2.99 -30.56 -24.71
CA THR A 113 2.38 -31.82 -25.16
C THR A 113 3.37 -32.65 -25.97
N LYS A 114 3.28 -33.98 -25.82
CA LYS A 114 4.07 -34.91 -26.64
C LYS A 114 3.48 -35.00 -28.05
N THR A 115 4.30 -34.76 -29.05
CA THR A 115 3.93 -35.02 -30.45
C THR A 115 3.90 -36.52 -30.73
N ARG A 116 3.33 -36.94 -31.87
CA ARG A 116 3.33 -38.35 -32.28
C ARG A 116 4.71 -39.00 -32.34
N ALA A 117 5.78 -38.20 -32.49
CA ALA A 117 7.17 -38.66 -32.54
C ALA A 117 7.78 -38.80 -31.13
N GLU A 118 7.28 -38.04 -30.15
CA GLU A 118 7.78 -38.06 -28.77
C GLU A 118 7.04 -39.09 -27.89
N VAL A 119 5.87 -39.57 -28.33
CA VAL A 119 5.14 -40.63 -27.64
C VAL A 119 5.80 -41.98 -27.91
N ARG A 120 6.09 -42.74 -26.84
CA ARG A 120 6.82 -44.02 -26.89
C ARG A 120 6.14 -45.06 -27.80
N GLY A 121 6.92 -45.64 -28.72
CA GLY A 121 6.51 -46.73 -29.62
C GLY A 121 5.95 -46.25 -30.96
N GLY A 122 5.20 -47.10 -31.66
CA GLY A 122 4.52 -46.72 -32.92
C GLY A 122 5.38 -46.69 -34.18
N GLY A 123 6.56 -47.32 -34.17
CA GLY A 123 7.41 -47.47 -35.36
C GLY A 123 6.97 -48.57 -36.33
N ARG A 124 6.20 -49.57 -35.86
CA ARG A 124 5.66 -50.65 -36.71
C ARG A 124 4.28 -50.27 -37.26
N LYS A 125 4.06 -50.54 -38.55
CA LYS A 125 2.75 -50.40 -39.19
C LYS A 125 1.75 -51.41 -38.59
N PRO A 126 0.53 -50.97 -38.18
CA PRO A 126 -0.44 -51.86 -37.53
C PRO A 126 -0.91 -53.05 -38.40
N TRP A 127 -1.14 -52.80 -39.70
CA TRP A 127 -1.53 -53.81 -40.68
C TRP A 127 -1.13 -53.40 -42.11
N PRO A 128 -1.09 -54.35 -43.08
CA PRO A 128 -0.82 -54.05 -44.48
C PRO A 128 -1.81 -53.05 -45.10
N GLN A 129 -1.39 -52.33 -46.14
CA GLN A 129 -2.18 -51.25 -46.76
C GLN A 129 -3.50 -51.72 -47.39
N LYS A 130 -3.56 -52.98 -47.84
CA LYS A 130 -4.68 -53.61 -48.55
C LYS A 130 -4.91 -55.01 -47.96
N GLY A 131 -6.12 -55.55 -48.17
CA GLY A 131 -6.49 -56.92 -47.79
C GLY A 131 -7.23 -57.07 -46.46
N THR A 132 -7.20 -56.07 -45.56
CA THR A 132 -7.82 -56.17 -44.22
C THR A 132 -9.22 -55.58 -44.11
N GLY A 133 -9.71 -54.85 -45.11
CA GLY A 133 -11.02 -54.16 -45.07
C GLY A 133 -11.13 -53.01 -44.06
N ARG A 134 -10.04 -52.67 -43.35
CA ARG A 134 -10.01 -51.59 -42.34
C ARG A 134 -9.45 -50.29 -42.92
N ALA A 135 -9.67 -49.18 -42.22
CA ALA A 135 -9.03 -47.90 -42.53
C ALA A 135 -7.50 -48.00 -42.57
N ARG A 136 -6.86 -47.18 -43.41
CA ARG A 136 -5.41 -47.20 -43.62
C ARG A 136 -4.70 -46.41 -42.52
N HIS A 137 -3.83 -47.06 -41.75
CA HIS A 137 -3.02 -46.40 -40.72
C HIS A 137 -1.53 -46.71 -40.86
N GLY A 138 -0.70 -45.68 -40.63
CA GLY A 138 0.77 -45.81 -40.65
C GLY A 138 1.38 -46.06 -39.27
N SER A 139 0.75 -45.58 -38.19
CA SER A 139 1.26 -45.71 -36.82
C SER A 139 0.12 -45.64 -35.81
N ILE A 140 0.23 -46.42 -34.72
CA ILE A 140 -0.69 -46.38 -33.58
C ILE A 140 -0.55 -45.10 -32.73
N ARG A 141 0.50 -44.30 -32.93
CA ARG A 141 0.73 -43.04 -32.17
C ARG A 141 0.25 -41.79 -32.91
N SER A 142 -0.45 -41.96 -34.03
CA SER A 142 -1.03 -40.82 -34.74
C SER A 142 -2.15 -40.15 -33.92
N PRO A 143 -2.43 -38.86 -34.12
CA PRO A 143 -3.43 -38.12 -33.33
C PRO A 143 -4.85 -38.69 -33.41
N LEU A 144 -5.16 -39.45 -34.46
CA LEU A 144 -6.46 -40.11 -34.63
C LEU A 144 -6.65 -41.30 -33.67
N TRP A 145 -5.56 -41.84 -33.11
CA TRP A 145 -5.59 -42.99 -32.23
C TRP A 145 -5.66 -42.58 -30.76
N ARG A 146 -6.37 -43.37 -29.95
CA ARG A 146 -6.36 -43.23 -28.49
C ARG A 146 -4.94 -43.45 -27.94
N GLY A 147 -4.45 -42.52 -27.13
CA GLY A 147 -3.07 -42.55 -26.63
C GLY A 147 -2.02 -42.25 -27.71
N GLY A 148 -2.44 -41.65 -28.82
CA GLY A 148 -1.56 -41.02 -29.80
C GLY A 148 -1.05 -39.65 -29.33
N GLY A 149 -0.13 -39.06 -30.08
CA GLY A 149 0.38 -37.73 -29.79
C GLY A 149 -0.60 -36.62 -30.17
N VAL A 150 -0.45 -35.45 -29.55
CA VAL A 150 -1.26 -34.26 -29.86
C VAL A 150 -0.74 -33.63 -31.16
N ALA A 151 -1.65 -33.29 -32.08
CA ALA A 151 -1.29 -32.66 -33.36
C ALA A 151 -0.87 -31.19 -33.16
N HIS A 152 -1.78 -30.37 -32.63
CA HIS A 152 -1.54 -28.98 -32.29
C HIS A 152 -1.79 -28.81 -30.80
N GLY A 153 -0.70 -28.73 -30.04
CA GLY A 153 -0.71 -28.49 -28.61
C GLY A 153 0.46 -27.60 -28.22
N PRO A 154 0.52 -27.13 -26.98
CA PRO A 154 1.58 -26.26 -26.53
C PRO A 154 2.95 -26.94 -26.66
N ARG A 155 3.91 -26.19 -27.22
CA ARG A 155 5.30 -26.61 -27.42
C ARG A 155 6.20 -25.79 -26.50
N GLY A 156 6.34 -26.25 -25.26
CA GLY A 156 7.06 -25.52 -24.22
C GLY A 156 8.58 -25.59 -24.33
N PRO A 157 9.31 -24.72 -23.60
CA PRO A 157 8.82 -23.50 -22.94
C PRO A 157 8.60 -22.35 -23.95
N THR A 158 7.50 -21.61 -23.80
CA THR A 158 7.17 -20.45 -24.66
C THR A 158 7.18 -19.17 -23.83
N SER A 159 7.95 -18.17 -24.26
CA SER A 159 7.97 -16.84 -23.68
C SER A 159 7.01 -15.89 -24.41
N TYR A 160 6.39 -14.98 -23.67
CA TYR A 160 5.53 -13.91 -24.20
C TYR A 160 6.22 -12.54 -24.08
N TYR A 161 7.54 -12.52 -24.12
CA TYR A 161 8.33 -11.33 -23.89
C TYR A 161 8.26 -10.36 -25.07
N TYR A 162 7.95 -9.11 -24.78
CA TYR A 162 8.08 -7.97 -25.70
C TYR A 162 8.30 -6.70 -24.88
N MET A 163 8.95 -5.70 -25.47
CA MET A 163 9.23 -4.41 -24.82
C MET A 163 8.44 -3.29 -25.45
N LEU A 164 7.73 -2.53 -24.61
CA LEU A 164 7.11 -1.27 -25.01
C LEU A 164 8.14 -0.13 -25.03
N PRO A 165 8.01 0.84 -25.95
CA PRO A 165 8.86 2.04 -25.96
C PRO A 165 8.85 2.73 -24.60
N MET A 166 10.02 3.22 -24.17
CA MET A 166 10.18 3.86 -22.85
C MET A 166 9.20 5.02 -22.62
N LYS A 167 9.00 5.86 -23.66
CA LYS A 167 8.08 7.00 -23.61
C LYS A 167 6.62 6.57 -23.38
N VAL A 168 6.20 5.43 -23.93
CA VAL A 168 4.84 4.90 -23.74
C VAL A 168 4.64 4.44 -22.29
N ARG A 169 5.64 3.75 -21.72
CA ARG A 169 5.60 3.32 -20.31
C ARG A 169 5.55 4.51 -19.35
N ALA A 170 6.39 5.53 -19.58
CA ALA A 170 6.39 6.75 -18.78
C ALA A 170 5.07 7.53 -18.92
N LEU A 171 4.51 7.60 -20.13
CA LEU A 171 3.21 8.23 -20.36
C LEU A 171 2.07 7.47 -19.66
N GLY A 172 2.10 6.14 -19.66
CA GLY A 172 1.13 5.32 -18.92
C GLY A 172 1.12 5.62 -17.43
N LEU A 173 2.29 5.81 -16.81
CA LEU A 173 2.38 6.21 -15.39
C LEU A 173 1.76 7.59 -15.15
N LYS A 174 2.06 8.58 -16.00
CA LYS A 174 1.45 9.93 -15.91
C LYS A 174 -0.07 9.88 -16.01
N VAL A 175 -0.60 9.10 -16.95
CA VAL A 175 -2.04 8.93 -17.10
C VAL A 175 -2.64 8.27 -15.86
N ALA A 176 -2.00 7.25 -15.28
CA ALA A 176 -2.48 6.60 -14.06
C ALA A 176 -2.58 7.59 -12.88
N LEU A 177 -1.52 8.39 -12.66
CA LEU A 177 -1.49 9.41 -11.62
C LEU A 177 -2.56 10.49 -11.85
N THR A 178 -2.73 10.93 -13.10
CA THR A 178 -3.75 11.93 -13.45
C THR A 178 -5.16 11.39 -13.21
N VAL A 179 -5.44 10.14 -13.59
CA VAL A 179 -6.75 9.51 -13.36
C VAL A 179 -7.03 9.40 -11.87
N LYS A 180 -6.05 8.97 -11.07
CA LYS A 180 -6.21 8.86 -9.61
C LYS A 180 -6.46 10.21 -8.95
N LEU A 181 -5.75 11.26 -9.37
CA LEU A 181 -5.99 12.61 -8.88
C LEU A 181 -7.37 13.15 -9.29
N ALA A 182 -7.77 12.93 -10.54
CA ALA A 182 -9.06 13.41 -11.04
C ALA A 182 -10.28 12.68 -10.47
N GLN A 183 -10.07 11.50 -9.87
CA GLN A 183 -11.10 10.70 -9.20
C GLN A 183 -11.12 10.90 -7.68
N ASP A 184 -10.33 11.83 -7.16
CA ASP A 184 -10.17 12.07 -5.71
C ASP A 184 -9.62 10.87 -4.92
N ASP A 185 -8.94 9.94 -5.60
CA ASP A 185 -8.35 8.72 -5.01
C ASP A 185 -6.86 8.91 -4.62
N LEU A 186 -6.26 10.04 -4.97
CA LEU A 186 -4.84 10.33 -4.70
C LEU A 186 -4.72 11.29 -3.53
N HIS A 187 -4.13 10.80 -2.44
CA HIS A 187 -3.84 11.59 -1.24
C HIS A 187 -2.33 11.79 -1.11
N ILE A 188 -1.90 13.02 -0.80
CA ILE A 188 -0.49 13.36 -0.60
C ILE A 188 -0.21 13.44 0.89
N MET A 189 0.79 12.70 1.35
CA MET A 189 1.21 12.71 2.74
C MET A 189 2.51 13.51 2.91
N ASP A 190 2.68 14.12 4.09
CA ASP A 190 3.94 14.76 4.49
C ASP A 190 5.00 13.72 4.90
N SER A 191 4.58 12.75 5.69
CA SER A 191 5.39 11.71 6.31
C SER A 191 4.55 10.46 6.50
N LEU A 192 5.17 9.29 6.33
CA LEU A 192 4.55 7.99 6.58
C LEU A 192 4.74 7.52 8.05
N GLU A 193 5.01 8.46 8.96
CA GLU A 193 5.19 8.15 10.38
C GLU A 193 3.83 7.92 11.06
N LEU A 194 3.70 6.78 11.72
CA LEU A 194 2.53 6.43 12.52
C LEU A 194 2.79 6.73 14.00
N PRO A 195 1.77 7.17 14.76
CA PRO A 195 1.91 7.36 16.20
C PRO A 195 2.09 6.03 16.94
N THR A 196 1.59 4.94 16.36
CA THR A 196 1.65 3.59 16.93
C THR A 196 1.86 2.59 15.80
N GLY A 197 2.59 1.50 16.08
CA GLY A 197 2.85 0.42 15.11
C GLY A 197 1.68 -0.57 14.96
N ASP A 198 0.51 -0.26 15.50
CA ASP A 198 -0.64 -1.15 15.50
C ASP A 198 -1.34 -1.13 14.14
N PRO A 199 -1.57 -2.30 13.50
CA PRO A 199 -2.22 -2.35 12.19
C PRO A 199 -3.68 -1.87 12.25
N GLN A 200 -4.33 -2.05 13.40
CA GLN A 200 -5.72 -1.65 13.63
C GLN A 200 -5.91 -0.13 13.44
N TYR A 201 -4.94 0.65 13.92
CA TYR A 201 -4.91 2.12 13.77
C TYR A 201 -5.04 2.53 12.30
N LEU A 202 -4.26 1.91 11.41
CA LEU A 202 -4.24 2.27 10.00
C LEU A 202 -5.56 1.91 9.29
N THR A 203 -6.17 0.77 9.64
CA THR A 203 -7.50 0.39 9.14
C THR A 203 -8.60 1.35 9.61
N GLU A 204 -8.58 1.74 10.87
CA GLU A 204 -9.56 2.68 11.43
C GLU A 204 -9.39 4.08 10.83
N LEU A 205 -8.14 4.52 10.63
CA LEU A 205 -7.81 5.77 9.94
C LEU A 205 -8.37 5.79 8.51
N ALA A 206 -8.09 4.73 7.73
CA ALA A 206 -8.56 4.63 6.35
C ALA A 206 -10.09 4.62 6.25
N HIS A 207 -10.76 3.94 7.20
CA HIS A 207 -12.22 3.92 7.29
C HIS A 207 -12.78 5.30 7.69
N TYR A 208 -12.16 5.99 8.64
CA TYR A 208 -12.55 7.33 9.07
C TYR A 208 -12.47 8.35 7.92
N ARG A 209 -11.36 8.35 7.18
CA ARG A 209 -11.12 9.25 6.03
C ARG A 209 -11.79 8.79 4.73
N ARG A 210 -12.45 7.62 4.74
CA ARG A 210 -13.18 7.05 3.60
C ARG A 210 -12.31 6.82 2.35
N TRP A 211 -11.05 6.41 2.53
CA TRP A 211 -10.15 6.08 1.41
C TRP A 211 -10.57 4.83 0.62
N GLY A 212 -11.47 4.02 1.19
CA GLY A 212 -11.97 2.77 0.60
C GLY A 212 -11.27 1.53 1.13
N ASP A 213 -11.55 0.39 0.49
CA ASP A 213 -11.16 -0.93 1.01
C ASP A 213 -9.67 -1.26 0.82
N SER A 214 -9.01 -0.65 -0.18
CA SER A 214 -7.63 -0.94 -0.53
C SER A 214 -6.82 0.33 -0.71
N VAL A 215 -5.73 0.46 0.04
CA VAL A 215 -4.83 1.60 -0.01
C VAL A 215 -3.43 1.13 -0.42
N LEU A 216 -2.78 1.87 -1.32
CA LEU A 216 -1.40 1.63 -1.72
C LEU A 216 -0.52 2.77 -1.20
N LEU A 217 0.35 2.46 -0.24
CA LEU A 217 1.34 3.39 0.28
C LEU A 217 2.62 3.30 -0.57
N VAL A 218 3.17 4.45 -0.95
CA VAL A 218 4.39 4.56 -1.75
C VAL A 218 5.36 5.48 -1.03
N ASP A 219 6.54 4.96 -0.71
CA ASP A 219 7.65 5.68 -0.09
C ASP A 219 8.83 5.78 -1.07
N LEU A 220 9.72 6.77 -0.87
CA LEU A 220 10.84 7.10 -1.77
C LEU A 220 12.21 6.78 -1.16
#